data_AF-A0A6I9IT01-F1
#
_entry.id   AF-A0A6I9IT01-F1
#
_cell.length_a   1.000
_cell.length_b   1.000
_cell.length_c   1.000
_cell.angle_alpha   90.00
_cell.angle_beta   90.00
_cell.angle_gamma   90.00
#
_symmetry.space_group_name_H-M   'P 1'
#
loop_
_entity.id
_entity.type
_entity.pdbx_description
1 polymer ?
#
loop_
_entity_poly.entity_id
_entity_poly.type
_entity_poly.pdbx_seq_one_letter_code
_entity_poly.pdbx_strand_id
1 'polypeptide(L)'
;MLPGRATAKRKGIRAKDVKDLLPLMLLMVIIFLLLLFWENELNEDVVAMTIEHLHVDYPQSDVPVRYCNHMILERVIKEPNNTCKKEHVFIHERPRNINSVCNSRRKVACQNHSTTLCFQSETKFKMTVCKLTEGTRYPACSYHISPIEGFIVVTCDGMGPVKIQRYVE
;
A
#
# COMPACT_ATOMS: atom_id res chain seq x y z
N MET A 1 -1.70 89.19 -27.46
CA MET A 1 -1.11 88.33 -26.41
C MET A 1 -1.74 86.96 -26.53
N LEU A 2 -1.03 85.98 -27.09
CA LEU A 2 -1.50 84.59 -27.21
C LEU A 2 -1.15 83.82 -25.92
N PRO A 3 -2.05 83.00 -25.36
CA PRO A 3 -1.75 82.20 -24.17
C PRO A 3 -0.98 80.93 -24.56
N GLY A 4 0.26 80.83 -24.09
CA GLY A 4 1.09 79.64 -24.21
C GLY A 4 0.57 78.51 -23.32
N ARG A 5 0.28 77.38 -23.97
CA ARG A 5 -0.30 76.15 -23.41
C ARG A 5 0.63 75.52 -22.36
N ALA A 6 0.13 75.29 -21.15
CA ALA A 6 0.85 74.55 -20.12
C ALA A 6 0.93 73.05 -20.47
N THR A 7 2.15 72.49 -20.52
CA THR A 7 2.37 71.05 -20.69
C THR A 7 2.49 70.37 -19.33
N ALA A 8 1.52 69.51 -19.01
CA ALA A 8 1.56 68.64 -17.83
C ALA A 8 2.64 67.55 -17.99
N LYS A 9 3.54 67.44 -17.00
CA LYS A 9 4.54 66.38 -16.93
C LYS A 9 3.87 65.08 -16.47
N ARG A 10 3.58 64.15 -17.39
CA ARG A 10 3.19 62.77 -17.02
C ARG A 10 4.42 62.01 -16.52
N LYS A 11 4.37 61.56 -15.26
CA LYS A 11 5.35 60.67 -14.65
C LYS A 11 5.13 59.26 -15.23
N GLY A 12 6.02 58.81 -16.10
CA GLY A 12 5.97 57.46 -16.67
C GLY A 12 6.20 56.42 -15.58
N ILE A 13 5.27 55.47 -15.45
CA ILE A 13 5.43 54.27 -14.64
C ILE A 13 6.37 53.35 -15.44
N ARG A 14 7.57 53.08 -14.91
CA ARG A 14 8.48 52.11 -15.52
C ARG A 14 7.84 50.72 -15.42
N ALA A 15 7.58 50.09 -16.56
CA ALA A 15 7.26 48.68 -16.62
C ALA A 15 8.45 47.92 -16.00
N LYS A 16 8.17 47.11 -14.98
CA LYS A 16 9.17 46.18 -14.42
C LYS A 16 9.53 45.20 -15.54
N ASP A 17 10.82 45.14 -15.86
CA ASP A 17 11.38 44.38 -16.97
C ASP A 17 10.93 42.90 -16.88
N VAL A 18 10.36 42.37 -17.95
CA VAL A 18 9.88 40.97 -18.07
C VAL A 18 11.02 39.95 -17.82
N LYS A 19 12.28 40.42 -17.85
CA LYS A 19 13.49 39.66 -17.52
C LYS A 19 13.49 39.07 -16.13
N ASP A 20 12.84 39.69 -15.15
CA ASP A 20 12.74 39.14 -13.79
C ASP A 20 11.64 38.08 -13.65
N LEU A 21 10.71 38.02 -14.62
CA LEU A 21 9.62 37.04 -14.65
C LEU A 21 10.07 35.70 -15.26
N LEU A 22 10.97 35.74 -16.24
CA LEU A 22 11.53 34.54 -16.89
C LEU A 22 12.22 33.57 -15.89
N PRO A 23 13.10 34.01 -14.96
CA PRO A 23 13.70 33.11 -13.97
C PRO A 23 12.66 32.59 -12.98
N LEU A 24 11.63 33.36 -12.64
CA LEU A 24 10.52 32.91 -11.79
C LEU A 24 9.70 31.81 -12.47
N MET A 25 9.41 31.95 -13.77
CA MET A 25 8.71 30.94 -14.55
C MET A 25 9.53 29.64 -14.66
N LEU A 26 10.84 29.75 -14.89
CA LEU A 26 11.75 28.59 -14.91
C LEU A 26 11.83 27.91 -13.55
N LEU A 27 11.91 28.69 -12.45
CA LEU A 27 11.91 28.16 -11.10
C LEU A 27 10.62 27.39 -10.79
N MET A 28 9.46 27.91 -11.19
CA MET A 28 8.17 27.24 -11.02
C MET A 28 8.08 25.93 -11.80
N VAL A 29 8.62 25.88 -13.03
CA VAL A 29 8.68 24.65 -13.83
C VAL A 29 9.62 23.62 -13.19
N ILE A 30 10.78 24.04 -12.69
CA ILE A 30 11.71 23.14 -11.99
C ILE A 30 11.07 22.58 -10.71
N ILE A 31 10.41 23.42 -9.92
CA ILE A 31 9.68 22.96 -8.72
C ILE A 31 8.59 21.97 -9.10
N PHE A 32 7.84 22.22 -10.17
CA PHE A 32 6.81 21.29 -10.65
C PHE A 32 7.40 19.94 -11.10
N LEU A 33 8.52 19.96 -11.84
CA LEU A 33 9.23 18.74 -12.23
C LEU A 33 9.80 17.98 -11.02
N LEU A 34 10.29 18.69 -10.00
CA LEU A 34 10.71 18.09 -8.74
C LEU A 34 9.52 17.48 -7.99
N LEU A 35 8.37 18.15 -7.92
CA LEU A 35 7.17 17.59 -7.31
C LEU A 35 6.70 16.32 -8.03
N LEU A 36 6.70 16.30 -9.37
CA LEU A 36 6.36 15.11 -10.16
C LEU A 36 7.38 13.98 -9.95
N PHE A 37 8.67 14.30 -9.85
CA PHE A 37 9.71 13.31 -9.59
C PHE A 37 9.60 12.71 -8.18
N TRP A 38 9.31 13.55 -7.17
CA TRP A 38 9.05 13.12 -5.80
C TRP A 38 7.79 12.25 -5.68
N GLU A 39 6.72 12.58 -6.44
CA GLU A 39 5.49 11.78 -6.47
C GLU A 39 5.73 10.40 -7.09
N ASN A 40 6.65 10.29 -8.07
CA ASN A 40 7.00 9.01 -8.68
C ASN A 40 7.93 8.14 -7.82
N GLU A 41 9.00 8.70 -7.25
CA GLU A 41 9.96 7.94 -6.41
C GLU A 41 9.31 7.38 -5.14
N LEU A 42 8.34 8.08 -4.55
CA LEU A 42 7.61 7.55 -3.39
C LEU A 42 6.63 6.41 -3.76
N ASN A 43 6.20 6.35 -5.02
CA ASN A 43 5.16 5.44 -5.47
C ASN A 43 5.72 4.10 -6.01
N GLU A 44 7.00 4.03 -6.38
CA GLU A 44 7.65 2.78 -6.83
C GLU A 44 7.97 1.83 -5.66
N ASP A 45 8.32 2.35 -4.47
CA ASP A 45 8.63 1.52 -3.30
C ASP A 45 7.45 1.31 -2.32
N VAL A 46 6.38 2.08 -2.50
CA VAL A 46 5.17 2.07 -1.64
C VAL A 46 3.91 1.92 -2.49
N VAL A 47 3.88 0.95 -3.42
CA VAL A 47 2.62 0.25 -3.64
C VAL A 47 2.31 -0.41 -2.30
N ALA A 48 1.52 0.26 -1.46
CA ALA A 48 1.11 -0.25 -0.17
C ALA A 48 0.48 -1.61 -0.43
N MET A 49 1.25 -2.68 -0.17
CA MET A 49 0.82 -4.03 -0.45
C MET A 49 -0.37 -4.31 0.48
N THR A 50 -1.57 -4.15 -0.07
CA THR A 50 -2.80 -4.24 0.71
C THR A 50 -3.00 -5.67 1.19
N ILE A 51 -3.76 -5.86 2.26
CA ILE A 51 -4.17 -7.22 2.68
C ILE A 51 -4.84 -7.93 1.51
N GLU A 52 -5.66 -7.24 0.73
CA GLU A 52 -6.34 -7.82 -0.41
C GLU A 52 -5.34 -8.40 -1.42
N HIS A 53 -4.33 -7.61 -1.80
CA HIS A 53 -3.30 -8.07 -2.73
C HIS A 53 -2.48 -9.23 -2.15
N LEU A 54 -2.02 -9.12 -0.90
CA LEU A 54 -1.10 -10.10 -0.32
C LEU A 54 -1.76 -11.39 0.13
N HIS A 55 -2.99 -11.30 0.64
CA HIS A 55 -3.60 -12.39 1.40
C HIS A 55 -4.93 -12.87 0.82
N VAL A 56 -5.58 -12.16 -0.11
CA VAL A 56 -6.92 -12.58 -0.57
C VAL A 56 -6.83 -13.21 -1.96
N ASP A 57 -7.36 -14.43 -2.10
CA ASP A 57 -7.48 -15.14 -3.37
C ASP A 57 -8.93 -15.63 -3.53
N TYR A 58 -9.79 -14.76 -4.04
CA TYR A 58 -11.21 -15.02 -4.20
C TYR A 58 -11.75 -14.53 -5.57
N PRO A 59 -12.40 -15.39 -6.37
CA PRO A 59 -12.51 -16.84 -6.18
C PRO A 59 -11.12 -17.51 -6.16
N GLN A 60 -11.00 -18.65 -5.49
CA GLN A 60 -9.71 -19.35 -5.40
C GLN A 60 -9.20 -19.67 -6.80
N SER A 61 -7.93 -19.34 -7.06
CA SER A 61 -7.28 -19.57 -8.34
C SER A 61 -7.20 -21.07 -8.65
N ASP A 62 -7.55 -21.46 -9.87
CA ASP A 62 -7.54 -22.86 -10.34
C ASP A 62 -6.11 -23.31 -10.72
N VAL A 63 -5.21 -23.26 -9.73
CA VAL A 63 -3.80 -23.66 -9.87
C VAL A 63 -3.53 -24.84 -8.93
N PRO A 64 -3.88 -26.08 -9.33
CA PRO A 64 -3.83 -27.23 -8.42
C PRO A 64 -2.39 -27.65 -8.08
N VAL A 65 -1.44 -27.44 -8.99
CA VAL A 65 -0.04 -27.82 -8.78
C VAL A 65 0.78 -26.59 -8.44
N ARG A 66 1.44 -26.61 -7.27
CA ARG A 66 2.34 -25.53 -6.80
C ARG A 66 1.66 -24.17 -6.61
N TYR A 67 0.36 -24.15 -6.24
CA TYR A 67 -0.39 -22.94 -5.86
C TYR A 67 0.45 -21.94 -5.07
N CYS A 68 1.03 -22.38 -3.93
CA CYS A 68 1.82 -21.49 -3.07
C CYS A 68 3.04 -20.88 -3.77
N ASN A 69 3.78 -21.66 -4.56
CA ASN A 69 4.96 -21.15 -5.28
C ASN A 69 4.54 -20.13 -6.34
N HIS A 70 3.43 -20.39 -7.04
CA HIS A 70 2.89 -19.48 -8.04
C HIS A 70 2.46 -18.16 -7.40
N MET A 71 1.59 -18.22 -6.39
CA MET A 71 0.99 -17.03 -5.77
C MET A 71 2.02 -16.17 -5.03
N ILE A 72 3.02 -16.78 -4.38
CA ILE A 72 4.10 -16.04 -3.72
C ILE A 72 4.97 -15.29 -4.73
N LEU A 73 5.22 -15.89 -5.90
CA LEU A 73 5.97 -15.23 -6.96
C LEU A 73 5.16 -14.09 -7.60
N GLU A 74 3.90 -14.37 -7.97
CA GLU A 74 3.00 -13.42 -8.61
C GLU A 74 2.79 -12.15 -7.77
N ARG A 75 2.65 -12.31 -6.45
CA ARG A 75 2.39 -11.22 -5.50
C ARG A 75 3.64 -10.70 -4.80
N VAL A 76 4.82 -11.11 -5.26
CA VAL A 76 6.13 -10.64 -4.76
C VAL A 76 6.26 -10.76 -3.23
N ILE A 77 5.82 -11.89 -2.68
CA ILE A 77 5.74 -12.10 -1.22
C ILE A 77 7.08 -12.55 -0.68
N LYS A 78 7.76 -11.67 0.05
CA LYS A 78 9.09 -11.90 0.62
C LYS A 78 9.26 -11.14 1.94
N GLU A 79 10.26 -11.51 2.71
CA GLU A 79 10.69 -10.71 3.87
C GLU A 79 11.45 -9.44 3.42
N PRO A 80 11.53 -8.39 4.25
CA PRO A 80 12.21 -7.14 3.91
C PRO A 80 13.69 -7.30 3.52
N ASN A 81 14.35 -8.33 4.04
CA ASN A 81 15.74 -8.70 3.71
C ASN A 81 15.86 -9.56 2.44
N ASN A 82 14.81 -9.66 1.62
CA ASN A 82 14.73 -10.51 0.43
C ASN A 82 14.87 -12.02 0.69
N THR A 83 14.62 -12.49 1.91
CA THR A 83 14.54 -13.94 2.20
C THR A 83 13.14 -14.47 1.93
N CYS A 84 13.05 -15.79 1.71
CA CYS A 84 11.77 -16.48 1.59
C CYS A 84 10.92 -16.29 2.86
N LYS A 85 9.63 -16.02 2.70
CA LYS A 85 8.68 -15.99 3.83
C LYS A 85 8.59 -17.39 4.41
N LYS A 86 8.71 -17.56 5.73
CA LYS A 86 8.62 -18.90 6.37
C LYS A 86 7.23 -19.51 6.28
N GLU A 87 6.22 -18.68 6.52
CA GLU A 87 4.82 -19.06 6.44
C GLU A 87 4.03 -17.87 5.89
N HIS A 88 3.13 -18.16 4.94
CA HIS A 88 2.19 -17.18 4.40
C HIS A 88 0.80 -17.82 4.26
N VAL A 89 -0.26 -17.02 4.34
CA VAL A 89 -1.64 -17.52 4.28
C VAL A 89 -2.41 -16.74 3.23
N PHE A 90 -3.09 -17.48 2.36
CA PHE A 90 -4.07 -16.97 1.41
C PHE A 90 -5.48 -17.32 1.88
N ILE A 91 -6.37 -16.33 1.96
CA ILE A 91 -7.75 -16.44 2.38
C ILE A 91 -8.63 -16.48 1.14
N HIS A 92 -9.48 -17.49 1.04
CA HIS A 92 -10.37 -17.73 -0.08
C HIS A 92 -11.78 -17.20 0.22
N GLU A 93 -11.86 -15.90 0.49
CA GLU A 93 -13.11 -15.24 0.86
C GLU A 93 -13.19 -13.82 0.27
N ARG A 94 -14.41 -13.32 0.04
CA ARG A 94 -14.67 -11.96 -0.44
C ARG A 94 -14.05 -10.92 0.50
N PRO A 95 -13.37 -9.88 -0.03
CA PRO A 95 -12.83 -8.80 0.78
C PRO A 95 -13.85 -8.15 1.73
N ARG A 96 -15.11 -8.02 1.31
CA ARG A 96 -16.20 -7.50 2.16
C ARG A 96 -16.37 -8.28 3.47
N ASN A 97 -16.25 -9.60 3.43
CA ASN A 97 -16.40 -10.46 4.60
C ASN A 97 -15.16 -10.36 5.50
N ILE A 98 -13.97 -10.22 4.92
CA ILE A 98 -12.73 -9.98 5.65
C ILE A 98 -12.77 -8.60 6.34
N ASN A 99 -13.25 -7.57 5.64
CA ASN A 99 -13.40 -6.22 6.20
C ASN A 99 -14.41 -6.17 7.34
N SER A 100 -15.41 -7.06 7.33
CA SER A 100 -16.39 -7.17 8.42
C SER A 100 -15.79 -7.63 9.75
N VAL A 101 -14.60 -8.25 9.74
CA VAL A 101 -13.92 -8.72 10.96
C VAL A 101 -13.60 -7.55 11.90
N CYS A 102 -13.35 -6.35 11.38
CA CYS A 102 -13.13 -5.16 12.21
C CYS A 102 -14.35 -4.73 13.03
N ASN A 103 -15.54 -5.22 12.66
CA ASN A 103 -16.78 -5.00 13.41
C ASN A 103 -17.12 -6.16 14.35
N SER A 104 -16.26 -7.18 14.43
CA SER A 104 -16.44 -8.35 15.30
C SER A 104 -16.51 -7.96 16.77
N ARG A 105 -17.38 -8.64 17.52
CA ARG A 105 -17.43 -8.50 18.98
C ARG A 105 -16.29 -9.23 19.68
N ARG A 106 -15.62 -10.15 18.99
CA ARG A 106 -14.49 -10.93 19.53
C ARG A 106 -13.19 -10.15 19.42
N LYS A 107 -12.79 -9.52 20.52
CA LYS A 107 -11.50 -8.84 20.66
C LYS A 107 -10.52 -9.73 21.43
N VAL A 108 -9.28 -9.81 20.96
CA VAL A 108 -8.21 -10.62 21.55
C VAL A 108 -6.94 -9.79 21.67
N ALA A 109 -6.04 -10.15 22.57
CA ALA A 109 -4.72 -9.53 22.64
C ALA A 109 -3.92 -9.84 21.36
N CYS A 110 -3.27 -8.83 20.79
CA CYS A 110 -2.38 -9.02 19.65
C CYS A 110 -1.10 -9.76 20.07
N GLN A 111 -0.58 -10.63 19.20
CA GLN A 111 0.51 -11.57 19.53
C GLN A 111 1.82 -10.90 19.97
N ASN A 112 2.08 -9.67 19.54
CA ASN A 112 3.33 -8.95 19.83
C ASN A 112 3.17 -7.77 20.80
N HIS A 113 1.94 -7.42 21.20
CA HIS A 113 1.66 -6.32 22.13
C HIS A 113 0.42 -6.62 22.95
N SER A 114 0.59 -6.85 24.26
CA SER A 114 -0.51 -7.15 25.19
C SER A 114 -1.51 -6.01 25.34
N THR A 115 -1.11 -4.77 25.07
CA THR A 115 -1.94 -3.58 25.22
C THR A 115 -2.77 -3.25 23.99
N THR A 116 -2.48 -3.84 22.83
CA THR A 116 -3.23 -3.60 21.60
C THR A 116 -4.28 -4.68 21.40
N LEU A 117 -5.52 -4.24 21.14
CA LEU A 117 -6.63 -5.15 20.85
C LEU A 117 -6.68 -5.45 19.34
N CYS A 118 -6.74 -6.73 19.03
CA CYS A 118 -6.98 -7.27 17.70
C CYS A 118 -8.40 -7.81 17.61
N PHE A 119 -8.92 -7.90 16.38
CA PHE A 119 -10.25 -8.42 16.11
C PHE A 119 -10.14 -9.83 15.52
N GLN A 120 -10.89 -10.76 16.08
CA GLN A 120 -10.97 -12.13 15.58
C GLN A 120 -12.26 -12.32 14.79
N SER A 121 -12.22 -13.04 13.67
CA SER A 121 -13.43 -13.38 12.91
C SER A 121 -14.40 -14.22 13.76
N GLU A 122 -15.70 -13.99 13.56
CA GLU A 122 -16.75 -14.77 14.23
C GLU A 122 -16.99 -16.11 13.52
N THR A 123 -16.73 -16.16 12.22
CA THR A 123 -16.82 -17.33 11.35
C THR A 123 -15.44 -17.81 10.92
N LYS A 124 -15.36 -19.09 10.53
CA LYS A 124 -14.16 -19.66 9.91
C LYS A 124 -14.10 -19.25 8.44
N PHE A 125 -12.90 -19.01 7.95
CA PHE A 125 -12.60 -18.79 6.55
C PHE A 125 -11.82 -19.98 5.99
N LYS A 126 -12.10 -20.32 4.73
CA LYS A 126 -11.27 -21.22 3.94
C LYS A 126 -9.98 -20.49 3.59
N MET A 127 -8.85 -21.15 3.82
CA MET A 127 -7.56 -20.57 3.55
C MET A 127 -6.55 -21.66 3.16
N THR A 128 -5.49 -21.24 2.48
CA THR A 128 -4.35 -22.08 2.14
C THR A 128 -3.12 -21.54 2.85
N VAL A 129 -2.51 -22.38 3.69
CA VAL A 129 -1.23 -22.08 4.34
C VAL A 129 -0.10 -22.56 3.44
N CYS A 130 0.83 -21.65 3.17
CA CYS A 130 2.05 -21.86 2.42
C CYS A 130 3.23 -21.91 3.39
N LYS A 131 3.74 -23.11 3.66
CA LYS A 131 4.89 -23.31 4.57
C LYS A 131 6.16 -23.56 3.76
N LEU A 132 7.20 -22.79 4.02
CA LEU A 132 8.48 -22.92 3.34
C LEU A 132 9.06 -24.32 3.59
N THR A 133 9.42 -25.01 2.52
CA THR A 133 10.06 -26.34 2.54
C THR A 133 11.52 -26.27 2.14
N GLU A 134 11.84 -25.44 1.15
CA GLU A 134 13.18 -25.30 0.60
C GLU A 134 13.40 -23.87 0.08
N GLY A 135 14.66 -23.43 0.08
CA GLY A 135 15.06 -22.11 -0.37
C GLY A 135 15.26 -21.14 0.79
N THR A 136 16.22 -20.23 0.63
CA THR A 136 16.54 -19.19 1.62
C THR A 136 16.29 -17.80 1.09
N ARG A 137 16.47 -17.60 -0.21
CA ARG A 137 16.40 -16.29 -0.88
C ARG A 137 15.36 -16.28 -1.98
N TYR A 138 14.53 -15.25 -1.98
CA TYR A 138 13.57 -15.02 -3.07
C TYR A 138 14.33 -14.73 -4.38
N PRO A 139 13.88 -15.23 -5.56
CA PRO A 139 12.62 -15.94 -5.83
C PRO A 139 12.69 -17.48 -5.73
N ALA A 140 13.84 -18.07 -5.39
CA ALA A 140 14.03 -19.51 -5.37
C ALA A 140 13.50 -20.16 -4.07
N CYS A 141 12.19 -20.06 -3.86
CA CYS A 141 11.49 -20.55 -2.67
C CYS A 141 10.50 -21.67 -3.06
N SER A 142 10.46 -22.75 -2.29
CA SER A 142 9.53 -23.87 -2.47
C SER A 142 8.65 -24.04 -1.24
N TYR A 143 7.34 -24.17 -1.44
CA TYR A 143 6.33 -24.17 -0.39
C TYR A 143 5.46 -25.43 -0.42
N HIS A 144 5.16 -25.95 0.77
CA HIS A 144 4.11 -26.91 1.00
C HIS A 144 2.75 -26.21 1.05
N ILE A 145 1.74 -26.83 0.44
CA ILE A 145 0.37 -26.34 0.37
C ILE A 145 -0.47 -27.08 1.41
N SER A 146 -1.09 -26.35 2.33
CA SER A 146 -1.96 -26.91 3.36
C SER A 146 -3.31 -26.18 3.38
N PRO A 147 -4.39 -26.76 2.81
CA PRO A 147 -5.72 -26.19 2.92
C PRO A 147 -6.26 -26.36 4.34
N ILE A 148 -6.78 -25.28 4.93
CA ILE A 148 -7.37 -25.28 6.27
C ILE A 148 -8.62 -24.40 6.33
N GLU A 149 -9.41 -24.58 7.38
CA GLU A 149 -10.49 -23.66 7.75
C GLU A 149 -10.27 -23.16 9.18
N GLY A 150 -10.26 -21.85 9.37
CA GLY A 150 -9.92 -21.26 10.66
C GLY A 150 -10.35 -19.81 10.79
N PHE A 151 -10.19 -19.26 11.99
CA PHE A 151 -10.44 -17.86 12.29
C PHE A 151 -9.22 -17.01 11.98
N ILE A 152 -9.41 -15.80 11.47
CA ILE A 152 -8.33 -14.83 11.30
C ILE A 152 -8.35 -13.83 12.43
N VAL A 153 -7.18 -13.36 12.83
CA VAL A 153 -6.99 -12.29 13.79
C VAL A 153 -6.29 -11.12 13.08
N VAL A 154 -6.94 -9.98 13.04
CA VAL A 154 -6.47 -8.79 12.31
C VAL A 154 -6.35 -7.58 13.23
N THR A 155 -5.43 -6.68 12.89
CA THR A 155 -5.44 -5.30 13.39
C THR A 155 -6.22 -4.43 12.42
N CYS A 156 -7.04 -3.54 12.95
CA CYS A 156 -7.91 -2.66 12.17
C CYS A 156 -7.60 -1.19 12.43
N ASP A 157 -7.84 -0.35 11.43
CA ASP A 157 -7.87 1.10 11.55
C ASP A 157 -9.28 1.63 11.19
N GLY A 158 -9.41 2.95 10.99
CA GLY A 158 -10.69 3.57 10.63
C GLY A 158 -11.22 3.20 9.25
N MET A 159 -10.42 2.56 8.39
CA MET A 159 -10.78 2.18 7.02
C MET A 159 -10.96 0.67 6.84
N GLY A 160 -10.40 -0.15 7.73
CA GLY A 160 -10.60 -1.59 7.69
C GLY A 160 -9.43 -2.38 8.28
N PRO A 161 -9.24 -3.64 7.88
CA PRO A 161 -8.13 -4.45 8.34
C PRO A 161 -6.82 -3.94 7.70
N VAL A 162 -5.79 -3.78 8.52
CA VAL A 162 -4.45 -3.28 8.11
C VAL A 162 -3.43 -4.40 8.04
N LYS A 163 -3.49 -5.37 8.97
CA LYS A 163 -2.55 -6.49 9.01
C LYS A 163 -3.20 -7.74 9.60
N ILE A 164 -2.94 -8.89 8.99
CA ILE A 164 -3.25 -10.20 9.56
C ILE A 164 -2.13 -10.57 10.54
N GLN A 165 -2.48 -10.80 11.80
CA GLN A 165 -1.54 -11.14 12.86
C GLN A 165 -1.30 -12.65 12.94
N ARG A 166 -2.39 -13.43 12.90
CA ARG A 166 -2.38 -14.88 12.95
C ARG A 166 -3.72 -15.46 12.49
N TYR A 167 -3.73 -16.78 12.29
CA TYR A 167 -4.94 -17.59 12.17
C TYR A 167 -5.02 -18.57 13.35
N VAL A 168 -6.23 -19.07 13.63
CA VAL A 168 -6.53 -20.05 14.68
C VAL A 168 -7.46 -21.12 14.07
N GLU A 169 -7.07 -22.39 14.13
CA GLU A 169 -7.88 -23.52 13.64
C GLU A 169 -9.14 -23.79 14.49
#